data_AF-A0A9D4SNP8-F1
#
_entry.id   AF-A0A9D4SNP8-F1
#
_cell.length_a   1.000
_cell.length_b   1.000
_cell.length_c   1.000
_cell.angle_alpha   90.00
_cell.angle_beta   90.00
_cell.angle_gamma   90.00
#
_symmetry.space_group_name_H-M   'P 1'
#
loop_
_entity.id
_entity.type
_entity.pdbx_description
1 polymer ?
#
loop_
_entity_poly.entity_id
_entity_poly.type
_entity_poly.pdbx_seq_one_letter_code
_entity_poly.pdbx_strand_id
1 'polypeptide(L)'
;MSQSKNHNSISIIQWQRQLDFDRPCGAVSSDDTCWLCDHFTASNSVIQAFDLELAESRPGTLRLQSVSKEPFHIYPVVIAQDTARLVSLLSSHHPCIQELSLVCSIRARSPFDRPPFPIHLSPSSSTLVYRRFRLLCITERAGTHLELRDMHTITGLETLIISCEGHNQRIADEIDALIERNRNTLKKFDICEVGQRRNGLAMLESLVACESLTFKSYYNNGGTPYMDGVVNPMRVSTTLRENCALEFLSIHFEHVGVSEVLGLCKALHASKSLKTLKLQGVIGSEEERCVLAFHS
;
A
#
# COMPACT_ATOMS: atom_id res chain seq x y z
N MET A 1 -23.83 -8.82 22.14
CA MET A 1 -24.66 -7.60 22.02
C MET A 1 -23.71 -6.40 21.97
N SER A 2 -23.30 -6.01 20.76
CA SER A 2 -22.41 -4.87 20.55
C SER A 2 -23.26 -3.59 20.63
N GLN A 3 -23.00 -2.74 21.62
CA GLN A 3 -23.68 -1.44 21.72
C GLN A 3 -23.27 -0.59 20.51
N SER A 4 -24.20 -0.40 19.58
CA SER A 4 -24.09 0.58 18.51
C SER A 4 -23.94 1.97 19.16
N LYS A 5 -22.71 2.47 19.25
CA LYS A 5 -22.46 3.86 19.65
C LYS A 5 -23.26 4.76 18.69
N ASN A 6 -24.16 5.57 19.23
CA ASN A 6 -24.82 6.62 18.47
C ASN A 6 -23.73 7.59 17.99
N HIS A 7 -23.28 7.43 16.74
CA HIS A 7 -22.46 8.41 16.07
C HIS A 7 -23.34 9.60 15.77
N ASN A 8 -23.39 10.57 16.70
CA ASN A 8 -23.85 11.92 16.37
C ASN A 8 -22.94 12.39 15.23
N SER A 9 -23.51 12.49 14.03
CA SER A 9 -22.81 12.89 12.81
C SER A 9 -22.46 14.37 12.87
N ILE A 10 -21.39 14.68 13.60
CA ILE A 10 -20.77 16.01 13.60
C ILE A 10 -20.06 16.14 12.25
N SER A 11 -20.43 17.15 11.45
CA SER A 11 -19.86 17.35 10.11
C SER A 11 -18.42 17.87 10.19
N ILE A 12 -17.58 17.56 9.19
CA ILE A 12 -16.18 18.03 9.09
C ILE A 12 -16.03 19.55 9.31
N ILE A 13 -17.04 20.33 8.94
CA ILE A 13 -17.12 21.79 9.11
C ILE A 13 -17.18 22.21 10.59
N GLN A 14 -17.89 21.44 11.43
CA GLN A 14 -17.93 21.70 12.87
C GLN A 14 -16.59 21.35 13.54
N TRP A 15 -15.85 20.38 13.00
CA TRP A 15 -14.54 19.96 13.51
C TRP A 15 -13.41 20.92 13.15
N GLN A 16 -13.40 21.49 11.93
CA GLN A 16 -12.43 22.53 11.52
C GLN A 16 -12.41 23.75 12.46
N ARG A 17 -13.47 23.95 13.26
CA ARG A 17 -13.54 25.03 14.25
C ARG A 17 -12.83 24.71 15.57
N GLN A 18 -12.65 23.43 15.90
CA GLN A 18 -12.02 23.00 17.16
C GLN A 18 -10.50 22.87 17.05
N LEU A 19 -10.02 22.51 15.86
CA LEU A 19 -8.61 22.39 15.54
C LEU A 19 -8.37 23.07 14.19
N ASP A 20 -7.44 24.02 14.16
CA ASP A 20 -7.03 24.73 12.95
C ASP A 20 -6.15 23.81 12.09
N PHE A 21 -6.77 22.81 11.45
CA PHE A 21 -6.07 21.86 10.56
C PHE A 21 -5.59 22.52 9.27
N ASP A 22 -6.06 23.73 8.96
CA ASP A 22 -5.54 24.55 7.87
C ASP A 22 -4.23 25.25 8.27
N ARG A 23 -3.92 25.30 9.57
CA ARG A 23 -2.63 25.81 10.08
C ARG A 23 -1.50 24.93 9.54
N PRO A 24 -0.58 25.49 8.73
CA PRO A 24 0.51 24.72 8.18
C PRO A 24 1.41 24.17 9.29
N CYS A 25 2.07 23.07 8.99
CA CYS A 25 3.10 22.52 9.86
C CYS A 25 4.16 23.57 10.16
N GLY A 26 4.41 23.80 11.45
CA GLY A 26 5.50 24.66 11.91
C GLY A 26 6.88 24.01 11.82
N ALA A 27 6.94 22.68 11.63
CA ALA A 27 8.20 21.98 11.51
C ALA A 27 8.91 22.34 10.19
N VAL A 28 10.08 22.96 10.29
CA VAL A 28 10.92 23.35 9.16
C VAL A 28 11.92 22.23 8.84
N SER A 29 12.35 21.50 9.86
CA SER A 29 13.26 20.36 9.80
C SER A 29 12.63 19.10 10.39
N SER A 30 13.30 17.95 10.26
CA SER A 30 12.88 16.68 10.88
C SER A 30 12.90 16.70 12.40
N ASP A 31 13.63 17.65 13.00
CA ASP A 31 13.88 17.72 14.43
C ASP A 31 12.95 18.72 15.12
N ASP A 32 12.22 19.53 14.35
CA ASP A 32 11.21 20.44 14.85
C ASP A 32 9.90 19.71 15.14
N THR A 33 9.27 20.00 16.28
CA THR A 33 7.95 19.45 16.59
C THR A 33 6.86 20.25 15.87
N CYS A 34 6.01 19.54 15.14
CA CYS A 34 4.79 20.14 14.61
C CYS A 34 3.83 20.45 15.76
N TRP A 35 3.05 21.52 15.67
CA TRP A 35 2.02 21.84 16.66
C TRP A 35 1.02 20.67 16.87
N LEU A 36 0.86 19.83 15.84
CA LEU A 36 0.03 18.62 15.89
C LEU A 36 0.60 17.56 16.85
N CYS A 37 1.93 17.53 17.05
CA CYS A 37 2.59 16.71 18.06
C CYS A 37 2.28 17.25 19.47
N ASP A 38 2.29 18.57 19.66
CA ASP A 38 2.03 19.17 20.98
C ASP A 38 0.56 19.00 21.41
N HIS A 39 -0.36 18.86 20.45
CA HIS A 39 -1.80 18.73 20.68
C HIS A 39 -2.32 17.31 20.42
N PHE A 40 -1.44 16.31 20.46
CA PHE A 40 -1.73 14.95 20.05
C PHE A 40 -3.02 14.35 20.66
N THR A 41 -3.25 14.54 21.97
CA THR A 41 -4.46 14.05 22.65
C THR A 41 -5.73 14.73 22.14
N ALA A 42 -5.71 16.06 21.98
CA ALA A 42 -6.86 16.80 21.47
C ALA A 42 -7.13 16.45 20.00
N SER A 43 -6.07 16.39 19.18
CA SER A 43 -6.16 15.99 17.78
C SER A 43 -6.70 14.58 17.61
N ASN A 44 -6.22 13.60 18.37
CA ASN A 44 -6.73 12.24 18.29
C ASN A 44 -8.18 12.12 18.79
N SER A 45 -8.59 12.88 19.80
CA SER A 45 -10.00 12.88 20.23
C SER A 45 -10.98 13.29 19.11
N VAL A 46 -10.51 14.14 18.19
CA VAL A 46 -11.24 14.59 17.01
C VAL A 46 -11.11 13.58 15.86
N ILE A 47 -9.89 13.17 15.53
CA ILE A 47 -9.59 12.32 14.36
C ILE A 47 -10.17 10.90 14.53
N GLN A 48 -10.29 10.40 15.77
CA GLN A 48 -10.91 9.12 16.08
C GLN A 48 -12.40 9.05 15.71
N ALA A 49 -13.07 10.19 15.52
CA ALA A 49 -14.43 10.21 14.97
C ALA A 49 -14.52 9.69 13.52
N PHE A 50 -13.37 9.63 12.83
CA PHE A 50 -13.19 9.12 11.46
C PHE A 50 -12.45 7.77 11.44
N ASP A 51 -12.32 7.12 12.60
CA ASP A 51 -11.56 5.87 12.80
C ASP A 51 -10.11 5.96 12.34
N LEU A 52 -9.55 7.15 12.51
CA LEU A 52 -8.16 7.47 12.29
C LEU A 52 -7.50 7.82 13.62
N GLU A 53 -6.18 7.64 13.67
CA GLU A 53 -5.34 8.14 14.74
C GLU A 53 -4.02 8.62 14.17
N LEU A 54 -3.49 9.65 14.79
CA LEU A 54 -2.10 10.04 14.69
C LEU A 54 -1.31 9.22 15.70
N ALA A 55 -0.16 8.73 15.28
CA ALA A 55 0.83 8.03 16.09
C ALA A 55 2.20 8.66 15.82
N GLU A 56 3.00 8.94 16.86
CA GLU A 56 4.39 9.31 16.65
C GLU A 56 5.21 8.03 16.41
N SER A 57 5.75 7.85 15.21
CA SER A 57 6.54 6.66 14.88
C SER A 57 8.00 6.81 15.32
N ARG A 58 8.49 8.06 15.35
CA ARG A 58 9.81 8.52 15.79
C ARG A 58 9.68 9.97 16.24
N PRO A 59 10.58 10.49 17.08
CA PRO A 59 10.61 11.91 17.43
C PRO A 59 10.45 12.80 16.17
N GLY A 60 9.39 13.62 16.15
CA GLY A 60 9.09 14.55 15.05
C GLY A 60 8.42 13.94 13.81
N THR A 61 8.26 12.62 13.75
CA THR A 61 7.63 11.91 12.63
C THR A 61 6.28 11.34 13.02
N LEU A 62 5.24 11.80 12.31
CA LEU A 62 3.88 11.33 12.51
C LEU A 62 3.50 10.25 11.49
N ARG A 63 2.70 9.31 11.99
CA ARG A 63 1.95 8.33 11.23
C ARG A 63 0.47 8.63 11.36
N LEU A 64 -0.22 8.74 10.24
CA LEU A 64 -1.69 8.72 10.20
C LEU A 64 -2.13 7.29 9.87
N GLN A 65 -2.88 6.65 10.78
CA GLN A 65 -3.31 5.26 10.60
C GLN A 65 -4.77 5.05 10.97
N SER A 66 -5.39 4.01 10.41
CA SER A 66 -6.72 3.57 10.84
C SER A 66 -6.68 2.91 12.22
N VAL A 67 -7.62 3.26 13.09
CA VAL A 67 -7.74 2.74 14.48
C VAL A 67 -8.20 1.28 14.45
N SER A 68 -9.24 0.99 13.67
CA SER A 68 -9.75 -0.37 13.54
C SER A 68 -8.88 -1.16 12.58
N LYS A 69 -8.14 -2.14 13.11
CA LYS A 69 -7.56 -3.24 12.33
C LYS A 69 -8.62 -4.29 11.97
N GLU A 70 -9.76 -4.25 12.67
CA GLU A 70 -10.83 -5.21 12.43
C GLU A 70 -11.73 -4.75 11.27
N PRO A 71 -12.02 -5.64 10.31
CA PRO A 71 -12.65 -5.30 9.04
C PRO A 71 -14.17 -5.11 9.10
N PHE A 72 -14.77 -5.09 10.30
CA PHE A 72 -16.22 -5.21 10.47
C PHE A 72 -16.96 -3.89 10.66
N HIS A 73 -16.24 -2.75 10.73
CA HIS A 73 -16.88 -1.44 10.78
C HIS A 73 -17.21 -0.94 9.37
N ILE A 74 -18.49 -1.07 9.01
CA ILE A 74 -19.03 -0.58 7.73
C ILE A 74 -19.30 0.91 7.87
N TYR A 75 -18.54 1.73 7.16
CA TYR A 75 -18.77 3.18 7.17
C TYR A 75 -19.94 3.60 6.27
N PRO A 76 -20.79 4.53 6.72
CA PRO A 76 -21.60 5.35 5.83
C PRO A 76 -20.71 6.09 4.80
N VAL A 77 -21.21 6.28 3.58
CA VAL A 77 -20.50 6.99 2.50
C VAL A 77 -19.99 8.35 2.93
N VAL A 78 -20.82 9.09 3.66
CA VAL A 78 -20.51 10.44 4.11
C VAL A 78 -19.27 10.44 5.01
N ILE A 79 -19.17 9.46 5.91
CA ILE A 79 -17.99 9.30 6.77
C ILE A 79 -16.77 8.98 5.92
N ALA A 80 -16.85 8.06 4.97
CA ALA A 80 -15.73 7.74 4.09
C ALA A 80 -15.25 8.95 3.25
N GLN A 81 -16.17 9.77 2.75
CA GLN A 81 -15.84 11.01 2.03
C GLN A 81 -15.12 12.01 2.94
N ASP A 82 -15.64 12.22 4.14
CA ASP A 82 -15.03 13.15 5.09
C ASP A 82 -13.68 12.62 5.61
N THR A 83 -13.53 11.30 5.80
CA THR A 83 -12.25 10.65 6.10
C THR A 83 -11.24 10.89 4.98
N ALA A 84 -11.61 10.66 3.70
CA ALA A 84 -10.71 10.88 2.57
C ALA A 84 -10.29 12.36 2.44
N ARG A 85 -11.21 13.29 2.70
CA ARG A 85 -10.92 14.73 2.74
C ARG A 85 -9.98 15.09 3.89
N LEU A 86 -10.22 14.55 5.09
CA LEU A 86 -9.37 14.77 6.25
C LEU A 86 -7.96 14.23 6.01
N VAL A 87 -7.82 13.02 5.46
CA VAL A 87 -6.52 12.45 5.07
C VAL A 87 -5.81 13.35 4.06
N SER A 88 -6.52 13.84 3.04
CA SER A 88 -5.97 14.73 2.03
C SER A 88 -5.51 16.06 2.63
N LEU A 89 -6.30 16.64 3.53
CA LEU A 89 -5.98 17.89 4.22
C LEU A 89 -4.75 17.71 5.12
N LEU A 90 -4.77 16.70 5.98
CA LEU A 90 -3.67 16.41 6.89
C LEU A 90 -2.39 16.10 6.12
N SER A 91 -2.48 15.28 5.08
CA SER A 91 -1.34 15.00 4.20
C SER A 91 -0.88 16.32 3.60
N SER A 92 -1.67 17.05 2.83
CA SER A 92 -1.22 18.27 2.15
C SER A 92 -0.58 19.34 3.05
N HIS A 93 -1.05 19.54 4.29
CA HIS A 93 -0.59 20.61 5.18
C HIS A 93 0.48 20.19 6.20
N HIS A 94 0.64 18.89 6.47
CA HIS A 94 1.55 18.39 7.50
C HIS A 94 2.66 17.49 6.94
N PRO A 95 3.76 18.04 6.41
CA PRO A 95 4.93 17.26 5.97
C PRO A 95 5.56 16.39 7.07
N CYS A 96 5.30 16.67 8.36
CA CYS A 96 5.68 15.79 9.46
C CYS A 96 4.96 14.43 9.42
N ILE A 97 3.83 14.31 8.72
CA ILE A 97 3.16 13.03 8.44
C ILE A 97 3.90 12.36 7.28
N GLN A 98 4.84 11.49 7.64
CA GLN A 98 5.65 10.72 6.69
C GLN A 98 5.19 9.27 6.56
N GLU A 99 4.26 8.82 7.38
CA GLU A 99 3.75 7.45 7.34
C GLU A 99 2.22 7.47 7.22
N LEU A 100 1.68 6.76 6.24
CA LEU A 100 0.25 6.66 5.99
C LEU A 100 -0.16 5.18 5.97
N SER A 101 -1.06 4.77 6.87
CA SER A 101 -1.51 3.38 6.98
C SER A 101 -3.03 3.29 7.07
N LEU A 102 -3.71 3.22 5.93
CA LEU A 102 -5.16 3.26 5.84
C LEU A 102 -5.73 1.87 5.58
N VAL A 103 -6.77 1.52 6.34
CA VAL A 103 -7.62 0.35 6.11
C VAL A 103 -9.02 0.85 5.78
N CYS A 104 -9.48 0.61 4.56
CA CYS A 104 -10.78 1.04 4.07
C CYS A 104 -11.69 -0.18 3.84
N SER A 105 -12.87 -0.13 4.43
CA SER A 105 -13.91 -1.15 4.27
C SER A 105 -15.26 -0.45 4.23
N ILE A 106 -15.79 -0.21 3.02
CA ILE A 106 -17.12 0.35 2.80
C ILE A 106 -17.93 -0.72 2.09
N ARG A 107 -19.03 -1.13 2.72
CA ARG A 107 -19.98 -2.05 2.08
C ARG A 107 -20.86 -1.25 1.14
N ALA A 108 -20.43 -1.11 -0.11
CA ALA A 108 -21.33 -0.65 -1.16
C ALA A 108 -22.28 -1.79 -1.55
N ARG A 109 -23.58 -1.50 -1.74
CA ARG A 109 -24.54 -2.50 -2.26
C ARG A 109 -24.19 -2.91 -3.69
N SER A 110 -23.49 -2.04 -4.42
CA SER A 110 -22.95 -2.25 -5.75
C SER A 110 -21.63 -1.49 -5.84
N PRO A 111 -20.52 -2.11 -6.29
CA PRO A 111 -19.25 -1.42 -6.53
C PRO A 111 -19.34 -0.39 -7.66
N PHE A 112 -20.41 -0.39 -8.46
CA PHE A 112 -20.56 0.50 -9.62
C PHE A 112 -21.36 1.77 -9.35
N ASP A 113 -22.02 1.87 -8.18
CA ASP A 113 -22.99 2.95 -7.93
C ASP A 113 -22.39 4.17 -7.23
N ARG A 114 -21.08 4.18 -6.95
CA ARG A 114 -20.46 5.26 -6.17
C ARG A 114 -19.18 5.77 -6.81
N PRO A 115 -19.01 7.10 -6.93
CA PRO A 115 -17.77 7.67 -7.40
C PRO A 115 -16.63 7.35 -6.42
N PRO A 116 -15.39 7.20 -6.92
CA PRO A 116 -14.23 7.05 -6.06
C PRO A 116 -14.09 8.22 -5.09
N PHE A 117 -13.49 7.95 -3.94
CA PHE A 117 -13.12 8.97 -2.96
C PHE A 117 -11.64 9.31 -3.17
N PRO A 118 -11.33 10.47 -3.80
CA PRO A 118 -9.94 10.82 -4.06
C PRO A 118 -9.23 11.18 -2.76
N ILE A 119 -8.06 10.59 -2.54
CA ILE A 119 -7.10 10.99 -1.51
C ILE A 119 -5.93 11.67 -2.21
N HIS A 120 -5.79 12.97 -2.00
CA HIS A 120 -4.68 13.75 -2.55
C HIS A 120 -3.46 13.65 -1.63
N LEU A 121 -2.35 13.16 -2.19
CA LEU A 121 -1.07 13.02 -1.48
C LEU A 121 -0.09 14.15 -1.80
N SER A 122 -0.48 15.08 -2.69
CA SER A 122 0.31 16.26 -3.02
C SER A 122 0.31 17.30 -1.89
N PRO A 123 1.40 18.06 -1.70
CA PRO A 123 1.41 19.22 -0.79
C PRO A 123 0.50 20.34 -1.31
N SER A 124 -0.07 21.14 -0.41
CA SER A 124 -0.94 22.26 -0.79
C SER A 124 -0.18 23.47 -1.37
N SER A 125 1.12 23.60 -1.06
CA SER A 125 1.95 24.69 -1.56
C SER A 125 2.43 24.42 -2.98
N SER A 126 2.23 25.40 -3.86
CA SER A 126 2.74 25.41 -5.24
C SER A 126 4.27 25.36 -5.35
N THR A 127 5.00 25.58 -4.26
CA THR A 127 6.48 25.61 -4.24
C THR A 127 7.11 24.26 -3.95
N LEU A 128 6.41 23.33 -3.28
CA LEU A 128 6.93 22.00 -2.99
C LEU A 128 6.38 21.03 -4.03
N VAL A 129 7.24 20.60 -4.94
CA VAL A 129 6.83 19.67 -6.02
C VAL A 129 6.75 18.23 -5.50
N TYR A 130 7.40 17.93 -4.37
CA TYR A 130 7.56 16.57 -3.88
C TYR A 130 7.22 16.45 -2.39
N ARG A 131 6.70 15.28 -2.04
CA ARG A 131 6.37 14.91 -0.68
C ARG A 131 7.17 13.69 -0.23
N ARG A 132 7.77 13.78 0.96
CA ARG A 132 8.49 12.65 1.54
C ARG A 132 7.53 11.78 2.36
N PHE A 133 7.19 10.60 1.85
CA PHE A 133 6.60 9.54 2.65
C PHE A 133 7.62 8.44 2.83
N ARG A 134 7.74 7.88 4.03
CA ARG A 134 8.57 6.71 4.33
C ARG A 134 7.75 5.44 4.30
N LEU A 135 6.48 5.49 4.67
CA LEU A 135 5.57 4.35 4.62
C LEU A 135 4.25 4.75 3.96
N LEU A 136 3.83 3.97 2.97
CA LEU A 136 2.50 4.02 2.38
C LEU A 136 1.90 2.61 2.45
N CYS A 137 0.89 2.45 3.29
CA CYS A 137 0.16 1.21 3.50
C CYS A 137 -1.33 1.46 3.25
N ILE A 138 -1.88 0.84 2.21
CA ILE A 138 -3.28 1.01 1.83
C ILE A 138 -3.88 -0.38 1.71
N THR A 139 -4.90 -0.65 2.52
CA THR A 139 -5.67 -1.89 2.48
C THR A 139 -7.11 -1.55 2.16
N GLU A 140 -7.54 -1.92 0.97
CA GLU A 140 -8.84 -1.70 0.38
C GLU A 140 -9.53 -3.05 0.19
N ARG A 141 -10.71 -3.20 0.80
CA ARG A 141 -11.54 -4.41 0.66
C ARG A 141 -12.74 -4.16 -0.26
N ALA A 142 -13.31 -5.24 -0.82
CA ALA A 142 -14.30 -5.22 -1.89
C ALA A 142 -15.38 -4.14 -1.74
N GLY A 143 -15.64 -3.45 -2.85
CA GLY A 143 -16.74 -2.48 -2.98
C GLY A 143 -16.37 -1.05 -2.61
N THR A 144 -15.09 -0.78 -2.36
CA THR A 144 -14.56 0.57 -2.21
C THR A 144 -13.78 0.99 -3.45
N HIS A 145 -13.72 2.30 -3.68
CA HIS A 145 -12.86 2.91 -4.68
C HIS A 145 -12.14 4.08 -4.01
N LEU A 146 -11.15 3.78 -3.19
CA LEU A 146 -10.16 4.77 -2.81
C LEU A 146 -9.32 5.08 -4.04
N GLU A 147 -9.36 6.34 -4.48
CA GLU A 147 -8.51 6.79 -5.57
C GLU A 147 -7.36 7.59 -4.94
N LEU A 148 -6.22 6.94 -4.78
CA LEU A 148 -5.00 7.68 -4.45
C LEU A 148 -4.67 8.57 -5.65
N ARG A 149 -4.43 9.86 -5.39
CA ARG A 149 -4.01 10.82 -6.40
C ARG A 149 -2.66 11.38 -6.02
N ASP A 150 -1.95 11.83 -7.05
CA ASP A 150 -0.66 12.49 -6.93
C ASP A 150 0.42 11.59 -6.32
N MET A 151 0.29 10.26 -6.45
CA MET A 151 1.31 9.29 -6.01
C MET A 151 2.68 9.58 -6.64
N HIS A 152 2.69 10.13 -7.85
CA HIS A 152 3.91 10.57 -8.52
C HIS A 152 4.67 11.66 -7.73
N THR A 153 4.04 12.43 -6.85
CA THR A 153 4.75 13.44 -6.04
C THR A 153 5.55 12.83 -4.88
N ILE A 154 5.35 11.54 -4.59
CA ILE A 154 5.94 10.87 -3.44
C ILE A 154 7.40 10.48 -3.71
N THR A 155 8.27 10.86 -2.77
CA THR A 155 9.71 10.54 -2.75
C THR A 155 10.12 9.99 -1.38
N GLY A 156 11.28 9.35 -1.30
CA GLY A 156 11.83 8.85 -0.03
C GLY A 156 11.06 7.67 0.55
N LEU A 157 10.24 6.97 -0.25
CA LEU A 157 9.43 5.84 0.18
C LEU A 157 10.33 4.66 0.54
N GLU A 158 10.19 4.17 1.76
CA GLU A 158 10.93 3.03 2.30
C GLU A 158 10.06 1.77 2.34
N THR A 159 8.75 1.91 2.56
CA THR A 159 7.80 0.79 2.64
C THR A 159 6.54 1.10 1.84
N LEU A 160 6.22 0.23 0.89
CA LEU A 160 4.97 0.25 0.14
C LEU A 160 4.20 -1.04 0.40
N ILE A 161 2.98 -0.92 0.91
CA ILE A 161 2.07 -2.05 1.15
C ILE A 161 0.74 -1.68 0.50
N ILE A 162 0.31 -2.43 -0.51
CA ILE A 162 -0.96 -2.20 -1.18
C ILE A 162 -1.74 -3.50 -1.23
N SER A 163 -2.89 -3.54 -0.57
CA SER A 163 -3.84 -4.63 -0.66
C SER A 163 -5.12 -4.07 -1.24
N CYS A 164 -5.45 -4.33 -2.50
CA CYS A 164 -6.64 -3.77 -3.13
C CYS A 164 -7.44 -4.86 -3.83
N GLU A 165 -8.62 -5.19 -3.30
CA GLU A 165 -9.55 -6.12 -3.95
C GLU A 165 -10.21 -5.47 -5.18
N GLY A 166 -9.63 -5.64 -6.38
CA GLY A 166 -10.28 -5.19 -7.62
C GLY A 166 -9.36 -4.95 -8.83
N HIS A 167 -9.99 -4.67 -9.97
CA HIS A 167 -9.32 -4.35 -11.24
C HIS A 167 -9.23 -2.83 -11.43
N ASN A 168 -8.17 -2.19 -10.97
CA ASN A 168 -7.91 -0.77 -11.27
C ASN A 168 -6.57 -0.62 -12.01
N GLN A 169 -6.61 -0.51 -13.34
CA GLN A 169 -5.42 -0.36 -14.19
C GLN A 169 -4.61 0.87 -13.82
N ARG A 170 -5.33 1.96 -13.51
CA ARG A 170 -4.70 3.22 -13.17
C ARG A 170 -3.85 3.12 -11.90
N ILE A 171 -4.33 2.40 -10.88
CA ILE A 171 -3.55 2.17 -9.66
C ILE A 171 -2.26 1.41 -9.98
N ALA A 172 -2.28 0.41 -10.86
CA ALA A 172 -1.09 -0.33 -11.23
C ALA A 172 -0.04 0.57 -11.93
N ASP A 173 -0.47 1.38 -12.89
CA ASP A 173 0.43 2.32 -13.58
C ASP A 173 1.00 3.38 -12.60
N GLU A 174 0.19 3.83 -11.63
CA GLU A 174 0.65 4.75 -10.57
C GLU A 174 1.61 4.07 -9.58
N ILE A 175 1.43 2.78 -9.29
CA ILE A 175 2.36 1.98 -8.47
C ILE A 175 3.70 1.81 -9.18
N ASP A 176 3.71 1.49 -10.48
CA ASP A 176 4.94 1.32 -11.25
C ASP A 176 5.75 2.63 -11.26
N ALA A 177 5.09 3.76 -11.52
CA ALA A 177 5.71 5.08 -11.45
C ALA A 177 6.24 5.42 -10.04
N LEU A 178 5.51 5.00 -8.99
CA LEU A 178 5.92 5.19 -7.60
C LEU A 178 7.16 4.36 -7.25
N ILE A 179 7.22 3.10 -7.69
CA ILE A 179 8.36 2.20 -7.48
C ILE A 179 9.59 2.79 -8.17
N GLU A 180 9.50 3.14 -9.46
CA GLU A 180 10.64 3.68 -10.22
C GLU A 180 11.19 4.95 -9.57
N ARG A 181 10.31 5.86 -9.13
CA ARG A 181 10.71 7.09 -8.44
C ARG A 181 11.40 6.86 -7.10
N ASN A 182 11.09 5.74 -6.44
CA ASN A 182 11.62 5.40 -5.12
C ASN A 182 12.58 4.21 -5.15
N ARG A 183 13.11 3.84 -6.32
CA ARG A 183 13.96 2.63 -6.49
C ARG A 183 15.18 2.59 -5.57
N ASN A 184 15.74 3.76 -5.23
CA ASN A 184 16.91 3.89 -4.36
C ASN A 184 16.58 3.93 -2.86
N THR A 185 15.30 4.11 -2.51
CA THR A 185 14.86 4.27 -1.11
C THR A 185 13.95 3.15 -0.65
N LEU A 186 13.28 2.46 -1.58
CA LEU A 186 12.30 1.43 -1.30
C LEU A 186 12.99 0.20 -0.74
N LYS A 187 12.70 -0.10 0.53
CA LYS A 187 13.26 -1.22 1.29
C LYS A 187 12.28 -2.35 1.45
N LYS A 188 10.98 -2.08 1.44
CA LYS A 188 9.95 -3.10 1.60
C LYS A 188 8.82 -2.84 0.62
N PHE A 189 8.43 -3.89 -0.07
CA PHE A 189 7.28 -3.89 -0.96
C PHE A 189 6.42 -5.12 -0.65
N ASP A 190 5.12 -4.89 -0.57
CA ASP A 190 4.10 -5.90 -0.33
C ASP A 190 2.86 -5.54 -1.15
N ILE A 191 2.40 -6.45 -1.99
CA ILE A 191 1.18 -6.24 -2.77
C ILE A 191 0.28 -7.46 -2.69
N CYS A 192 -0.96 -7.21 -2.30
CA CYS A 192 -2.00 -8.22 -2.14
C CYS A 192 -3.20 -7.92 -3.04
N GLU A 193 -3.65 -8.94 -3.76
CA GLU A 193 -4.98 -8.99 -4.41
C GLU A 193 -5.23 -7.97 -5.51
N VAL A 194 -4.19 -7.32 -6.03
CA VAL A 194 -4.34 -6.45 -7.20
C VAL A 194 -4.71 -7.34 -8.38
N GLY A 195 -5.98 -7.30 -8.79
CA GLY A 195 -6.59 -8.22 -9.77
C GLY A 195 -6.04 -8.07 -11.19
N GLN A 196 -4.82 -7.59 -11.37
CA GLN A 196 -4.26 -7.22 -12.65
C GLN A 196 -3.69 -8.43 -13.39
N ARG A 197 -4.26 -8.71 -14.56
CA ARG A 197 -3.78 -9.75 -15.48
C ARG A 197 -2.62 -9.29 -16.38
N ARG A 198 -2.15 -8.04 -16.36
CA ARG A 198 -1.15 -7.57 -17.34
C ARG A 198 0.06 -6.82 -16.77
N ASN A 199 -0.03 -6.28 -15.55
CA ASN A 199 1.04 -5.43 -15.00
C ASN A 199 1.95 -6.12 -13.99
N GLY A 200 1.59 -7.30 -13.49
CA GLY A 200 2.39 -7.98 -12.46
C GLY A 200 3.86 -8.18 -12.85
N LEU A 201 4.13 -8.39 -14.13
CA LEU A 201 5.48 -8.56 -14.63
C LEU A 201 6.25 -7.23 -14.73
N ALA A 202 5.67 -6.19 -15.33
CA ALA A 202 6.32 -4.88 -15.44
C ALA A 202 6.70 -4.34 -14.06
N MET A 203 5.80 -4.52 -13.09
CA MET A 203 6.05 -4.17 -11.70
C MET A 203 7.19 -4.98 -11.09
N LEU A 204 7.26 -6.30 -11.33
CA LEU A 204 8.38 -7.13 -10.88
C LEU A 204 9.72 -6.70 -11.51
N GLU A 205 9.70 -6.29 -12.79
CA GLU A 205 10.87 -5.73 -13.47
C GLU A 205 11.32 -4.41 -12.80
N SER A 206 10.39 -3.51 -12.49
CA SER A 206 10.67 -2.27 -11.74
C SER A 206 11.20 -2.55 -10.33
N LEU A 207 10.67 -3.57 -9.65
CA LEU A 207 11.13 -3.94 -8.31
C LEU A 207 12.54 -4.52 -8.32
N VAL A 208 12.94 -5.23 -9.38
CA VAL A 208 14.32 -5.71 -9.50
C VAL A 208 15.31 -4.57 -9.70
N ALA A 209 14.91 -3.46 -10.31
CA ALA A 209 15.76 -2.27 -10.38
C ALA A 209 15.97 -1.59 -9.01
N CYS A 210 15.28 -2.00 -7.95
CA CYS A 210 15.42 -1.43 -6.62
C CYS A 210 16.63 -2.02 -5.87
N GLU A 211 17.70 -1.24 -5.73
CA GLU A 211 18.96 -1.66 -5.09
C GLU A 211 18.87 -1.85 -3.57
N SER A 212 17.82 -1.33 -2.93
CA SER A 212 17.64 -1.38 -1.47
C SER A 212 16.55 -2.34 -1.01
N LEU A 213 15.92 -3.09 -1.93
CA LEU A 213 14.67 -3.78 -1.68
C LEU A 213 14.83 -5.12 -0.97
N THR A 214 14.35 -5.20 0.27
CA THR A 214 14.04 -6.43 1.00
C THR A 214 12.54 -6.73 0.88
N PHE A 215 12.17 -7.55 -0.11
CA PHE A 215 10.77 -7.77 -0.49
C PHE A 215 10.09 -8.79 0.44
N LYS A 216 8.76 -8.69 0.63
CA LYS A 216 8.03 -9.65 1.49
C LYS A 216 6.91 -10.41 0.79
N SER A 217 6.15 -9.85 -0.14
CA SER A 217 5.09 -10.63 -0.79
C SER A 217 4.55 -9.99 -2.06
N TYR A 218 4.26 -10.82 -3.06
CA TYR A 218 3.40 -10.51 -4.20
C TYR A 218 2.34 -11.60 -4.29
N TYR A 219 1.08 -11.17 -4.31
CA TYR A 219 -0.06 -12.07 -4.32
C TYR A 219 -0.99 -11.68 -5.48
N ASN A 220 -1.16 -12.59 -6.43
CA ASN A 220 -2.02 -12.40 -7.60
C ASN A 220 -3.20 -13.37 -7.54
N ASN A 221 -4.41 -12.85 -7.27
CA ASN A 221 -5.68 -13.59 -7.31
C ASN A 221 -6.30 -13.54 -8.72
N GLY A 222 -5.53 -13.91 -9.73
CA GLY A 222 -5.95 -13.88 -11.13
C GLY A 222 -6.85 -15.05 -11.51
N GLY A 223 -8.05 -15.14 -10.92
CA GLY A 223 -9.01 -16.26 -10.91
C GLY A 223 -9.53 -16.85 -12.22
N THR A 224 -8.73 -16.94 -13.31
CA THR A 224 -9.13 -17.73 -14.48
C THR A 224 -7.95 -18.51 -15.08
N PRO A 225 -8.01 -19.86 -15.14
CA PRO A 225 -6.95 -20.74 -15.66
C PRO A 225 -6.68 -20.63 -17.18
N TYR A 226 -7.45 -19.80 -17.89
CA TYR A 226 -7.31 -19.57 -19.31
C TYR A 226 -7.21 -18.07 -19.52
N MET A 227 -6.02 -17.53 -19.84
CA MET A 227 -5.77 -16.33 -20.66
C MET A 227 -4.36 -15.73 -20.39
N ASP A 228 -3.82 -15.15 -21.47
CA ASP A 228 -2.44 -14.77 -21.81
C ASP A 228 -1.82 -13.60 -21.00
N GLY A 229 -1.97 -13.62 -19.67
CA GLY A 229 -1.55 -12.51 -18.79
C GLY A 229 -0.89 -12.93 -17.47
N VAL A 230 -0.74 -14.23 -17.23
CA VAL A 230 -0.10 -14.73 -16.01
C VAL A 230 1.36 -14.30 -16.00
N VAL A 231 1.84 -13.79 -14.86
CA VAL A 231 3.26 -13.49 -14.61
C VAL A 231 4.09 -14.67 -15.11
N ASN A 232 4.82 -14.50 -16.22
CA ASN A 232 5.59 -15.59 -16.82
C ASN A 232 6.76 -15.93 -15.90
N PRO A 233 6.77 -17.10 -15.24
CA PRO A 233 7.78 -17.42 -14.24
C PRO A 233 9.19 -17.51 -14.82
N MET A 234 9.34 -17.77 -16.13
CA MET A 234 10.64 -17.71 -16.81
C MET A 234 11.19 -16.29 -16.91
N ARG A 235 10.33 -15.27 -17.09
CA ARG A 235 10.78 -13.88 -17.10
C ARG A 235 11.18 -13.45 -15.69
N VAL A 236 10.35 -13.74 -14.68
CA VAL A 236 10.71 -13.54 -13.27
C VAL A 236 12.04 -14.18 -12.94
N SER A 237 12.27 -15.40 -13.43
CA SER A 237 13.53 -16.12 -13.26
C SER A 237 14.72 -15.36 -13.82
N THR A 238 14.61 -14.74 -15.00
CA THR A 238 15.68 -13.90 -15.54
C THR A 238 15.91 -12.68 -14.66
N THR A 239 14.85 -11.99 -14.26
CA THR A 239 14.92 -10.78 -13.43
C THR A 239 15.57 -11.07 -12.07
N LEU A 240 15.25 -12.21 -11.44
CA LEU A 240 15.84 -12.63 -10.16
C LEU A 240 17.35 -12.92 -10.21
N ARG A 241 17.88 -13.30 -11.39
CA ARG A 241 19.33 -13.55 -11.56
C ARG A 241 20.14 -12.26 -11.59
N GLU A 242 19.53 -11.19 -12.11
CA GLU A 242 20.18 -9.88 -12.26
C GLU A 242 20.11 -9.07 -10.96
N ASN A 243 19.13 -9.36 -10.11
CA ASN A 243 18.99 -8.68 -8.84
C ASN A 243 20.06 -9.11 -7.82
N CYS A 244 20.67 -8.13 -7.15
CA CYS A 244 21.71 -8.33 -6.13
C CYS A 244 21.32 -7.88 -4.72
N ALA A 245 20.08 -7.41 -4.51
CA ALA A 245 19.61 -6.83 -3.24
C ALA A 245 18.46 -7.62 -2.59
N LEU A 246 17.66 -8.31 -3.40
CA LEU A 246 16.44 -9.00 -3.03
C LEU A 246 16.79 -10.21 -2.18
N GLU A 247 16.50 -10.14 -0.88
CA GLU A 247 16.79 -11.22 0.06
C GLU A 247 15.63 -12.19 0.29
N PHE A 248 14.40 -11.74 0.10
CA PHE A 248 13.20 -12.52 0.35
C PHE A 248 12.19 -12.28 -0.77
N LEU A 249 11.60 -13.34 -1.30
CA LEU A 249 10.55 -13.28 -2.31
C LEU A 249 9.44 -14.24 -1.90
N SER A 250 8.21 -13.74 -1.72
CA SER A 250 7.02 -14.60 -1.61
C SER A 250 6.13 -14.32 -2.80
N ILE A 251 5.82 -15.34 -3.59
CA ILE A 251 4.90 -15.25 -4.71
C ILE A 251 3.77 -16.25 -4.48
N HIS A 252 2.54 -15.75 -4.46
CA HIS A 252 1.36 -16.60 -4.54
C HIS A 252 0.91 -16.68 -5.98
N PHE A 253 0.85 -17.90 -6.49
CA PHE A 253 0.33 -18.23 -7.80
C PHE A 253 -0.90 -19.09 -7.62
N GLU A 254 -1.98 -18.83 -8.35
CA GLU A 254 -3.12 -19.74 -8.33
C GLU A 254 -2.83 -21.03 -9.11
N HIS A 255 -2.07 -20.92 -10.22
CA HIS A 255 -1.67 -22.04 -11.08
C HIS A 255 -0.25 -21.82 -11.61
N VAL A 256 0.66 -22.78 -11.37
CA VAL A 256 2.03 -22.79 -11.92
C VAL A 256 2.34 -24.18 -12.43
N GLY A 257 2.80 -24.29 -13.68
CA GLY A 257 3.29 -25.54 -14.22
C GLY A 257 4.69 -25.91 -13.70
N VAL A 258 5.10 -27.15 -13.92
CA VAL A 258 6.40 -27.69 -13.49
C VAL A 258 7.58 -26.92 -14.07
N SER A 259 7.47 -26.57 -15.35
CA SER A 259 8.54 -25.92 -16.10
C SER A 259 8.86 -24.53 -15.54
N GLU A 260 7.82 -23.85 -15.08
CA GLU A 260 7.84 -22.54 -14.47
C GLU A 260 8.45 -22.58 -13.07
N VAL A 261 8.04 -23.55 -12.24
CA VAL A 261 8.63 -23.79 -10.92
C VAL A 261 10.12 -24.11 -11.05
N LEU A 262 10.50 -24.96 -12.00
CA LEU A 262 11.90 -25.28 -12.29
C LEU A 262 12.70 -24.06 -12.76
N GLY A 263 12.09 -23.21 -13.59
CA GLY A 263 12.67 -21.93 -14.00
C GLY A 263 13.01 -21.06 -12.80
N LEU A 264 12.03 -20.90 -11.89
CA LEU A 264 12.20 -20.13 -10.66
C LEU A 264 13.31 -20.73 -9.79
N CYS A 265 13.31 -22.03 -9.53
CA CYS A 265 14.34 -22.70 -8.75
C CYS A 265 15.75 -22.51 -9.33
N LYS A 266 15.90 -22.59 -10.65
CA LYS A 266 17.18 -22.31 -11.32
C LYS A 266 17.62 -20.86 -11.16
N ALA A 267 16.68 -19.92 -11.19
CA ALA A 267 16.98 -18.52 -10.93
C ALA A 267 17.35 -18.25 -9.48
N LEU A 268 16.69 -18.90 -8.52
CA LEU A 268 17.10 -18.85 -7.11
C LEU A 268 18.53 -19.33 -6.94
N HIS A 269 18.86 -20.48 -7.52
CA HIS A 269 20.18 -21.07 -7.39
C HIS A 269 21.28 -20.17 -7.98
N ALA A 270 20.93 -19.41 -9.02
CA ALA A 270 21.84 -18.44 -9.64
C ALA A 270 21.83 -17.06 -8.94
N SER A 271 20.82 -16.77 -8.12
CA SER A 271 20.74 -15.51 -7.37
C SER A 271 21.78 -15.50 -6.25
N LYS A 272 22.49 -14.38 -6.10
CA LYS A 272 23.51 -14.21 -5.05
C LYS A 272 22.95 -13.63 -3.76
N SER A 273 21.80 -12.96 -3.83
CA SER A 273 21.21 -12.23 -2.70
C SER A 273 19.99 -12.92 -2.10
N LEU A 274 19.25 -13.70 -2.90
CA LEU A 274 17.97 -14.27 -2.47
C LEU A 274 18.17 -15.42 -1.48
N LYS A 275 17.80 -15.17 -0.23
CA LYS A 275 17.92 -16.13 0.89
C LYS A 275 16.66 -16.96 1.09
N THR A 276 15.50 -16.44 0.68
CA THR A 276 14.22 -17.12 0.88
C THR A 276 13.30 -16.90 -0.30
N LEU A 277 12.84 -17.99 -0.91
CA LEU A 277 11.69 -18.01 -1.80
C LEU A 277 10.54 -18.75 -1.14
N LYS A 278 9.37 -18.11 -1.07
CA LYS A 278 8.11 -18.77 -0.73
C LYS A 278 7.23 -18.79 -1.96
N LEU A 279 6.89 -19.98 -2.42
CA LEU A 279 5.88 -20.18 -3.45
C LEU A 279 4.62 -20.72 -2.79
N GLN A 280 3.48 -20.10 -3.06
CA GLN A 280 2.18 -20.54 -2.57
C GLN A 280 1.22 -20.76 -3.73
N GLY A 281 0.25 -21.67 -3.55
CA GLY A 281 -0.73 -22.05 -4.57
C GLY A 281 -0.14 -22.84 -5.75
N VAL A 282 1.07 -23.38 -5.61
CA VAL A 282 1.62 -24.38 -6.54
C VAL A 282 0.81 -25.67 -6.39
N ILE A 283 -0.14 -25.89 -7.29
CA ILE A 283 -0.81 -27.19 -7.43
C ILE A 283 0.13 -28.09 -8.21
N GLY A 284 1.13 -28.59 -7.51
CA GLY A 284 2.05 -29.57 -8.06
C GLY A 284 1.53 -31.00 -7.85
N SER A 285 1.68 -31.88 -8.85
CA SER A 285 1.60 -33.34 -8.65
C SER A 285 2.62 -33.81 -7.60
N GLU A 286 2.50 -35.04 -7.07
CA GLU A 286 3.39 -35.55 -6.02
C GLU A 286 4.88 -35.56 -6.47
N GLU A 287 5.12 -35.87 -7.74
CA GLU A 287 6.44 -35.80 -8.40
C GLU A 287 6.99 -34.36 -8.45
N GLU A 288 6.10 -33.38 -8.64
CA GLU A 288 6.44 -31.95 -8.70
C GLU A 288 6.80 -31.38 -7.32
N ARG A 289 6.19 -31.92 -6.25
CA ARG A 289 6.55 -31.59 -4.86
C ARG A 289 7.92 -32.18 -4.48
N CYS A 290 8.27 -33.36 -4.99
CA CYS A 290 9.56 -33.99 -4.76
C CYS A 290 10.74 -33.21 -5.35
N VAL A 291 10.57 -32.63 -6.55
CA VAL A 291 11.61 -31.78 -7.20
C VAL A 291 11.88 -30.51 -6.39
N LEU A 292 10.83 -29.91 -5.80
CA LEU A 292 10.95 -28.75 -4.93
C LEU A 292 11.66 -29.06 -3.61
N ALA A 293 11.39 -30.22 -3.01
CA ALA A 293 12.03 -30.65 -1.76
C ALA A 293 13.53 -30.99 -1.92
N PHE A 294 13.99 -31.26 -3.14
CA PHE A 294 15.40 -31.57 -3.42
C PHE A 294 16.29 -30.32 -3.59
N HIS A 295 15.69 -29.14 -3.75
CA HIS A 295 16.40 -27.88 -3.98
C HIS A 295 16.23 -26.85 -2.85
N SER A 296 15.49 -27.18 -1.79
CA SER A 296 15.40 -26.43 -0.53
C SER A 296 16.47 -26.86 0.46
#